data_AF-A0A388QUY6-F1
#
_entry.id   AF-A0A388QUY6-F1
#
_cell.length_a   1.000
_cell.length_b   1.000
_cell.length_c   1.000
_cell.angle_alpha   90.00
_cell.angle_beta   90.00
_cell.angle_gamma   90.00
#
_symmetry.space_group_name_H-M   'P 1'
#
loop_
_entity.id
_entity.type
_entity.pdbx_description
1 polymer ?
#
loop_
_entity_poly.entity_id
_entity_poly.type
_entity_poly.pdbx_seq_one_letter_code
_entity_poly.pdbx_strand_id
1 'polypeptide(L)'
;MRRLLFLLIATHRRPSADRPPNVVLILVDDLGYGDLGCFGAKDIRTPNIDALAKQGTRFTDFYYVAQAVCTASRAGLMTGCYPNRVGMQGALNHTSRNGLNLAEWTLPKMFRDIGYATACLVSGTSVRPSN
;
A
#
# COMPACT_ATOMS: atom_id res chain seq x y z
N MET A 1 4.62 55.91 7.28
CA MET A 1 5.00 54.55 7.74
C MET A 1 4.48 53.53 6.73
N ARG A 2 5.33 52.95 5.87
CA ARG A 2 4.93 51.92 4.90
C ARG A 2 5.57 50.61 5.32
N ARG A 3 4.77 49.65 5.78
CA ARG A 3 5.23 48.30 6.14
C ARG A 3 5.38 47.49 4.84
N LEU A 4 6.60 47.04 4.57
CA LEU A 4 6.92 46.17 3.44
C LEU A 4 6.70 44.72 3.89
N LEU A 5 5.74 44.03 3.29
CA LEU A 5 5.47 42.60 3.53
C LEU A 5 6.30 41.79 2.52
N PHE A 6 7.31 41.06 2.99
CA PHE A 6 8.05 40.09 2.18
C PHE A 6 7.29 38.77 2.14
N LEU A 7 6.67 38.45 1.00
CA LEU A 7 6.12 37.13 0.71
C LEU A 7 7.26 36.24 0.19
N LEU A 8 7.83 35.40 1.05
CA LEU A 8 8.75 34.34 0.65
C LEU A 8 7.95 33.23 -0.06
N ILE A 9 7.86 33.32 -1.39
CA ILE A 9 7.44 32.18 -2.21
C ILE A 9 8.63 31.23 -2.27
N ALA A 10 8.65 30.25 -1.37
CA ALA A 10 9.53 29.10 -1.50
C ALA A 10 9.08 28.31 -2.74
N THR A 11 9.73 28.57 -3.88
CA THR A 11 9.59 27.74 -5.07
C THR A 11 10.18 26.37 -4.74
N HIS A 12 9.33 25.41 -4.39
CA HIS A 12 9.74 24.02 -4.28
C HIS A 12 10.13 23.57 -5.70
N ARG A 13 11.43 23.55 -5.99
CA ARG A 13 11.96 22.97 -7.24
C ARG A 13 11.56 21.49 -7.22
N ARG A 14 10.50 21.14 -7.97
CA ARG A 14 10.30 19.75 -8.39
C ARG A 14 11.55 19.35 -9.17
N PRO A 15 12.22 18.24 -8.81
CA PRO A 15 13.23 17.67 -9.70
C PRO A 15 12.57 17.47 -11.07
N SER A 16 13.26 17.84 -12.14
CA SER A 16 12.83 17.47 -13.49
C SER A 16 12.83 15.94 -13.54
N ALA A 17 11.63 15.35 -13.50
CA ALA A 17 11.47 13.92 -13.53
C ALA A 17 11.64 13.42 -14.97
N ASP A 18 12.87 13.40 -15.46
CA ASP A 18 13.23 12.66 -16.68
C ASP A 18 12.95 11.16 -16.49
N ARG A 19 12.73 10.71 -15.25
CA ARG A 19 12.32 9.36 -14.92
C ARG A 19 11.20 9.38 -13.87
N PRO A 20 10.14 8.58 -14.05
CA PRO A 20 9.13 8.37 -13.03
C PRO A 20 9.75 7.86 -11.70
N PRO A 21 9.15 8.16 -10.54
CA PRO A 21 9.63 7.67 -9.25
C PRO A 21 9.42 6.15 -9.12
N ASN A 22 10.28 5.47 -8.35
CA ASN A 22 10.02 4.07 -7.99
C ASN A 22 8.90 4.00 -6.95
N VAL A 23 7.94 3.10 -7.16
CA VAL A 23 6.81 2.89 -6.24
C VAL A 23 7.01 1.56 -5.53
N VAL A 24 7.06 1.60 -4.19
CA VAL A 24 7.14 0.41 -3.32
C VAL A 24 5.91 0.38 -2.42
N LEU A 25 5.09 -0.65 -2.58
CA LEU A 25 3.91 -0.87 -1.75
C LEU A 25 4.20 -1.99 -0.74
N ILE A 26 4.23 -1.64 0.54
CA ILE A 26 4.40 -2.59 1.64
C ILE A 26 3.03 -2.85 2.25
N LEU A 27 2.53 -4.08 2.09
CA LEU A 27 1.28 -4.55 2.70
C LEU A 27 1.61 -5.59 3.77
N VAL A 28 1.21 -5.30 5.01
CA VAL A 28 1.41 -6.20 6.16
C VAL A 28 0.09 -6.91 6.44
N ASP A 29 0.14 -8.24 6.59
CA ASP A 29 -1.02 -9.06 6.92
C ASP A 29 -1.35 -8.94 8.42
N ASP A 30 -2.63 -8.84 8.74
CA ASP A 30 -3.17 -8.81 10.11
C ASP A 30 -2.48 -7.81 11.08
N LEU A 31 -2.05 -6.65 10.57
CA LEU A 31 -1.49 -5.58 11.39
C LEU A 31 -2.62 -4.73 12.01
N GLY A 32 -2.68 -4.70 13.34
CA GLY A 32 -3.61 -3.87 14.10
C GLY A 32 -3.20 -2.40 14.14
N TYR A 33 -4.18 -1.51 14.28
CA TYR A 33 -3.94 -0.07 14.37
C TYR A 33 -3.02 0.32 15.53
N GLY A 34 -3.14 -0.38 16.67
CA GLY A 34 -2.37 -0.12 17.88
C GLY A 34 -0.98 -0.76 17.92
N ASP A 35 -0.56 -1.49 16.89
CA ASP A 35 0.64 -2.34 16.94
C ASP A 35 1.94 -1.59 16.63
N LEU A 36 1.86 -0.39 16.05
CA LEU A 36 3.04 0.40 15.70
C LEU A 36 3.33 1.43 16.80
N GLY A 37 4.61 1.67 17.09
CA GLY A 37 5.04 2.69 18.04
C GLY A 37 4.52 4.08 17.67
N CYS A 38 4.47 4.40 16.38
CA CYS A 38 3.88 5.64 15.87
C CYS A 38 2.36 5.76 16.07
N PHE A 39 1.65 4.69 16.43
CA PHE A 39 0.22 4.71 16.78
C PHE A 39 -0.05 4.44 18.28
N GLY A 40 1.02 4.31 19.10
CA GLY A 40 0.91 4.22 20.55
C GLY A 40 1.30 2.87 21.16
N ALA A 41 1.81 1.92 20.37
CA ALA A 41 2.36 0.67 20.92
C ALA A 41 3.50 0.95 21.90
N LYS A 42 3.53 0.24 23.03
CA LYS A 42 4.57 0.39 24.07
C LYS A 42 5.50 -0.82 24.17
N ASP A 43 4.99 -1.95 23.72
CA ASP A 43 5.57 -3.29 23.78
C ASP A 43 6.23 -3.70 22.46
N ILE A 44 5.65 -3.30 21.31
CA ILE A 44 6.18 -3.61 19.99
C ILE A 44 7.16 -2.51 19.53
N ARG A 45 8.38 -2.91 19.15
CA ARG A 45 9.42 -1.99 18.66
C ARG A 45 9.41 -1.94 17.13
N THR A 46 9.01 -0.80 16.56
CA THR A 46 8.91 -0.58 15.10
C THR A 46 9.76 0.59 14.59
N PRO A 47 11.08 0.66 14.91
CA PRO A 47 11.89 1.86 14.69
C PRO A 47 11.94 2.33 13.23
N ASN A 48 11.94 1.40 12.27
CA ASN A 48 11.98 1.74 10.84
C ASN A 48 10.64 2.32 10.36
N ILE A 49 9.52 1.77 10.81
CA ILE A 49 8.18 2.27 10.47
C ILE A 49 7.93 3.61 11.15
N ASP A 50 8.38 3.77 12.39
CA ASP A 50 8.27 5.03 13.14
C ASP A 50 9.10 6.13 12.49
N ALA A 51 10.29 5.80 11.96
CA ALA A 51 11.11 6.73 11.19
C ALA A 51 10.43 7.14 9.87
N LEU A 52 9.84 6.18 9.14
CA LEU A 52 9.06 6.47 7.93
C LEU A 52 7.86 7.37 8.22
N ALA A 53 7.13 7.12 9.32
CA ALA A 53 6.00 7.94 9.73
C ALA A 53 6.41 9.37 10.12
N LYS A 54 7.63 9.57 10.64
CA LYS A 54 8.19 10.90 10.96
C LYS A 54 8.66 11.67 9.72
N GLN A 55 9.16 10.96 8.71
CA GLN A 55 9.71 11.56 7.49
C GLN A 55 8.65 11.75 6.39
N GLY A 56 7.52 11.03 6.48
CA GLY A 56 6.44 11.05 5.51
C GLY A 56 5.11 11.51 6.10
N THR A 57 4.04 11.09 5.43
CA THR A 57 2.66 11.37 5.86
C THR A 57 2.10 10.15 6.59
N ARG A 58 1.57 10.37 7.79
CA ARG A 58 0.86 9.36 8.58
C ARG A 58 -0.65 9.64 8.55
N PHE A 59 -1.44 8.65 8.15
CA PHE A 59 -2.89 8.71 8.20
C PHE A 59 -3.41 8.16 9.53
N THR A 60 -4.31 8.88 10.20
CA THR A 60 -5.02 8.40 11.41
C THR A 60 -6.30 7.64 11.05
N ASP A 61 -6.91 7.97 9.92
CA ASP A 61 -8.19 7.45 9.46
C ASP A 61 -8.05 6.81 8.07
N PHE A 62 -7.38 5.66 8.02
CA PHE A 62 -7.14 4.93 6.76
C PHE A 62 -8.03 3.68 6.68
N TYR A 63 -9.17 3.82 6.02
CA TYR A 63 -10.15 2.74 5.81
C TYR A 63 -10.08 2.20 4.38
N TYR A 64 -8.95 1.58 4.03
CA TYR A 64 -8.77 1.02 2.70
C TYR A 64 -9.26 -0.43 2.57
N VAL A 65 -9.36 -1.12 3.70
CA VAL A 65 -9.83 -2.49 3.80
C VAL A 65 -11.36 -2.47 3.63
N ALA A 66 -11.84 -2.46 2.39
CA ALA A 66 -13.27 -2.44 2.08
C ALA A 66 -14.03 -3.61 2.72
N GLN A 67 -13.33 -4.69 3.05
CA GLN A 67 -13.79 -5.85 3.82
C GLN A 67 -12.63 -6.36 4.69
N ALA A 68 -12.86 -6.61 5.98
CA ALA A 68 -11.87 -7.11 6.94
C ALA A 68 -11.50 -8.58 6.71
N VAL A 69 -11.16 -8.92 5.47
CA VAL A 69 -10.84 -10.27 5.00
C VAL A 69 -9.72 -10.19 3.97
N CYS A 70 -8.69 -11.03 4.11
CA CYS A 70 -7.45 -10.96 3.33
C CYS A 70 -7.66 -10.92 1.81
N THR A 71 -8.46 -11.83 1.25
CA THR A 71 -8.69 -11.92 -0.20
C THR A 71 -9.43 -10.69 -0.72
N ALA A 72 -10.54 -10.33 -0.09
CA ALA A 72 -11.36 -9.18 -0.49
C ALA A 72 -10.57 -7.86 -0.36
N SER A 73 -9.83 -7.68 0.74
CA SER A 73 -8.97 -6.52 0.97
C SER A 73 -7.91 -6.36 -0.13
N ARG A 74 -7.19 -7.44 -0.46
CA ARG A 74 -6.16 -7.44 -1.50
C ARG A 74 -6.75 -7.23 -2.90
N ALA A 75 -7.94 -7.78 -3.17
CA ALA A 75 -8.63 -7.56 -4.44
C ALA A 75 -9.03 -6.09 -4.62
N GLY A 76 -9.56 -5.46 -3.56
CA GLY A 76 -9.83 -4.02 -3.56
C GLY A 76 -8.56 -3.19 -3.75
N LEU A 77 -7.46 -3.60 -3.12
CA LEU A 77 -6.14 -2.98 -3.28
C LEU A 77 -5.62 -2.98 -4.71
N MET A 78 -5.69 -4.14 -5.34
CA MET A 78 -5.16 -4.29 -6.68
C MET A 78 -6.03 -3.62 -7.72
N THR A 79 -7.35 -3.60 -7.55
CA THR A 79 -8.29 -3.11 -8.59
C THR A 79 -8.79 -1.69 -8.37
N GLY A 80 -8.65 -1.13 -7.16
CA GLY A 80 -9.27 0.13 -6.77
C GLY A 80 -10.81 0.07 -6.73
N CYS A 81 -11.39 -1.14 -6.79
CA CYS A 81 -12.83 -1.35 -6.81
C CYS A 81 -13.33 -1.98 -5.50
N TYR A 82 -14.61 -1.82 -5.19
CA TYR A 82 -15.22 -2.57 -4.10
C TYR A 82 -15.12 -4.08 -4.37
N PRO A 83 -14.72 -4.91 -3.38
CA PRO A 83 -14.57 -6.35 -3.58
C PRO A 83 -15.83 -7.03 -4.12
N ASN A 84 -17.00 -6.56 -3.68
CA ASN A 84 -18.30 -7.04 -4.15
C ASN A 84 -18.52 -6.81 -5.66
N ARG A 85 -17.95 -5.74 -6.24
CA ARG A 85 -18.04 -5.45 -7.68
C ARG A 85 -17.23 -6.45 -8.50
N VAL A 86 -16.05 -6.82 -8.00
CA VAL A 86 -15.12 -7.74 -8.67
C VAL A 86 -15.38 -9.21 -8.28
N GLY A 87 -16.53 -9.48 -7.66
CA GLY A 87 -16.96 -10.84 -7.28
C GLY A 87 -16.16 -11.47 -6.15
N MET A 88 -15.35 -10.70 -5.42
CA MET A 88 -14.51 -11.19 -4.32
C MET A 88 -15.23 -10.99 -2.99
N GLN A 89 -15.78 -12.09 -2.45
CA GLN A 89 -16.46 -12.12 -1.16
C GLN A 89 -15.80 -13.15 -0.25
N GLY A 90 -15.49 -12.76 0.99
CA GLY A 90 -14.89 -13.64 1.98
C GLY A 90 -13.42 -13.98 1.72
N ALA A 91 -12.95 -15.02 2.42
CA ALA A 91 -11.56 -15.50 2.36
C ALA A 91 -11.51 -16.70 1.41
N LEU A 92 -10.78 -16.56 0.32
CA LEU A 92 -10.43 -17.69 -0.53
C LEU A 92 -9.31 -18.48 0.14
N ASN A 93 -9.40 -19.80 -0.01
CA ASN A 93 -8.41 -20.75 0.48
C ASN A 93 -7.77 -21.50 -0.69
N HIS A 94 -6.82 -22.38 -0.39
CA HIS A 94 -6.10 -23.16 -1.40
C HIS A 94 -6.98 -24.13 -2.22
N THR A 95 -8.21 -24.43 -1.77
CA THR A 95 -9.15 -25.29 -2.51
C THR A 95 -10.16 -24.49 -3.35
N SER A 96 -10.12 -23.16 -3.24
CA SER A 96 -11.01 -22.26 -3.97
C SER A 96 -10.70 -22.31 -5.47
N ARG A 97 -11.74 -22.50 -6.29
CA ARG A 97 -11.62 -22.54 -7.76
C ARG A 97 -11.88 -21.20 -8.43
N ASN A 98 -12.30 -20.21 -7.65
CA ASN A 98 -12.53 -18.83 -8.05
C ASN A 98 -11.34 -17.95 -7.64
N GLY A 99 -11.20 -16.81 -8.30
CA GLY A 99 -10.16 -15.82 -8.06
C GLY A 99 -10.49 -14.53 -8.78
N LEU A 100 -9.61 -13.54 -8.69
CA LEU A 100 -9.80 -12.28 -9.40
C LEU A 100 -9.87 -12.54 -10.91
N ASN A 101 -10.87 -11.97 -11.58
CA ASN A 101 -11.02 -12.11 -13.02
C ASN A 101 -9.78 -11.52 -13.73
N LEU A 102 -9.19 -12.28 -14.67
CA LEU A 102 -7.99 -11.90 -15.41
C LEU A 102 -8.18 -10.68 -16.31
N ALA A 103 -9.44 -10.34 -16.65
CA ALA A 103 -9.79 -9.15 -17.40
C ALA A 103 -9.77 -7.87 -16.55
N GLU A 104 -9.69 -7.97 -15.21
CA GLU A 104 -9.67 -6.81 -14.33
C GLU A 104 -8.38 -6.00 -14.50
N TRP A 105 -8.53 -4.68 -14.45
CA TRP A 105 -7.40 -3.79 -14.39
C TRP A 105 -6.82 -3.80 -12.99
N THR A 106 -5.56 -4.21 -12.88
CA THR A 106 -4.82 -4.19 -11.62
C THR A 106 -3.75 -3.11 -11.63
N LEU A 107 -3.45 -2.57 -10.46
CA LEU A 107 -2.39 -1.61 -10.21
C LEU A 107 -1.06 -2.01 -10.91
N PRO A 108 -0.53 -3.24 -10.76
CA PRO A 108 0.67 -3.64 -11.50
C PRO A 108 0.48 -3.68 -13.02
N LYS A 109 -0.71 -4.03 -13.54
CA LYS A 109 -0.97 -3.98 -14.99
C LYS A 109 -0.90 -2.54 -15.51
N MET A 110 -1.52 -1.60 -14.79
CA MET A 110 -1.47 -0.17 -15.11
C MET A 110 -0.03 0.37 -15.08
N PHE A 111 0.75 0.00 -14.06
CA PHE A 111 2.17 0.39 -13.97
C PHE A 111 3.01 -0.16 -15.12
N ARG A 112 2.77 -1.41 -15.54
CA ARG A 112 3.48 -2.03 -16.67
C ARG A 112 3.19 -1.31 -17.99
N ASP A 113 1.94 -0.90 -18.22
CA ASP A 113 1.53 -0.21 -19.45
C ASP A 113 2.20 1.17 -19.59
N ILE A 114 2.57 1.81 -18.47
CA ILE A 114 3.33 3.07 -18.47
C ILE A 114 4.86 2.85 -18.35
N GLY A 115 5.34 1.63 -18.56
CA GLY A 115 6.77 1.31 -18.69
C GLY A 115 7.50 0.93 -17.40
N TYR A 116 6.80 0.65 -16.30
CA TYR A 116 7.45 0.20 -15.06
C TYR A 116 7.71 -1.31 -15.09
N ALA A 117 8.85 -1.71 -14.51
CA ALA A 117 9.04 -3.08 -14.08
C ALA A 117 8.22 -3.34 -12.80
N THR A 118 7.42 -4.40 -12.81
CA THR A 118 6.53 -4.75 -11.69
C THR A 118 6.94 -6.10 -11.11
N ALA A 119 7.11 -6.18 -9.80
CA ALA A 119 7.34 -7.43 -9.07
C ALA A 119 6.44 -7.48 -7.83
N CYS A 120 6.02 -8.69 -7.45
CA CYS A 120 5.31 -8.95 -6.21
C CYS A 120 6.14 -9.95 -5.40
N LEU A 121 6.51 -9.55 -4.18
CA LEU A 121 7.23 -10.40 -3.24
C LEU A 121 6.31 -10.70 -2.07
N VAL A 122 6.07 -11.97 -1.81
CA VAL A 122 5.25 -12.42 -0.69
C VAL A 122 6.14 -13.20 0.26
N SER A 123 6.17 -12.78 1.53
CA SER A 123 6.82 -13.55 2.58
C SER A 123 5.94 -14.74 2.94
N GLY A 124 6.13 -15.86 2.26
CA GLY A 124 5.62 -17.16 2.68
C GLY A 124 6.67 -17.90 3.50
N THR A 125 6.26 -18.68 4.49
CA THR A 125 7.10 -19.75 5.03
C THR A 125 7.57 -20.58 3.84
N SER A 126 8.89 -20.61 3.61
CA SER A 126 9.50 -21.56 2.68
C SER A 126 9.18 -22.96 3.20
N VAL A 127 8.14 -23.58 2.65
CA VAL A 127 8.05 -25.04 2.68
C VAL A 127 9.19 -25.48 1.77
N ARG A 128 10.33 -25.85 2.37
CA ARG A 128 11.38 -26.55 1.64
C ARG A 128 10.71 -27.74 0.93
N PRO A 129 11.00 -27.99 -0.35
CA PRO A 129 10.66 -29.27 -0.92
C PRO A 129 11.39 -30.31 -0.07
N SER A 130 10.64 -31.14 0.66
CA SER A 130 11.17 -32.40 1.14
C SER A 130 11.51 -33.22 -0.11
N ASN A 131 12.77 -33.61 -0.23
CA ASN A 131 13.21 -34.66 -1.15
C ASN A 131 12.29 -35.89 -1.06
#